data_AF-A0A0C1JK41-F1
#
_entry.id   AF-A0A0C1JK41-F1
#
_cell.length_a   1.000
_cell.length_b   1.000
_cell.length_c   1.000
_cell.angle_alpha   90.00
_cell.angle_beta   90.00
_cell.angle_gamma   90.00
#
_symmetry.space_group_name_H-M   'P 1'
#
loop_
_entity.id
_entity.type
_entity.pdbx_description
1 polymer ?
#
loop_
_entity_poly.entity_id
_entity_poly.type
_entity_poly.pdbx_seq_one_letter_code
_entity_poly.pdbx_strand_id
1 'polypeptide(L)'
;MKNRWILIGLLLLSQAFLQAYEEHHPKAFIAQMQGEYIPEKNWADWVVKIGHFHHIFVHFPIALLTMAVFAEILFAWYRTSFFENAAVFMLISTAVLVPITALLGFALSLGQFYPDTLNDVFVWHRYFGVVTVILALWACHLRNQYGRDSSKGLCSYYICLFFSFLVVNLTGLLGNTLTLGWNL
;
A
#
# COMPACT_ATOMS: atom_id res chain seq x y z
N MET A 1 11.10 -21.07 -6.81
CA MET A 1 11.45 -20.26 -8.01
C MET A 1 10.32 -19.38 -8.54
N LYS A 2 9.04 -19.63 -8.24
CA LYS A 2 7.89 -18.92 -8.85
C LYS A 2 7.69 -17.46 -8.36
N ASN A 3 8.22 -17.09 -7.19
CA ASN A 3 7.91 -15.81 -6.55
C ASN A 3 8.88 -14.65 -6.85
N ARG A 4 10.04 -14.94 -7.45
CA ARG A 4 11.03 -13.89 -7.80
C ARG A 4 10.49 -12.93 -8.87
N TRP A 5 9.61 -13.42 -9.74
CA TRP A 5 9.01 -12.64 -10.82
C TRP A 5 7.99 -11.61 -10.33
N ILE A 6 7.33 -11.84 -9.18
CA ILE A 6 6.33 -10.91 -8.64
C ILE A 6 7.03 -9.68 -8.04
N LEU A 7 8.12 -9.88 -7.29
CA LEU A 7 8.88 -8.78 -6.70
C LEU A 7 9.60 -7.94 -7.76
N ILE A 8 10.17 -8.59 -8.78
CA ILE A 8 10.78 -7.89 -9.93
C ILE A 8 9.70 -7.14 -10.71
N GLY A 9 8.52 -7.74 -10.91
CA GLY A 9 7.39 -7.08 -11.56
C GLY A 9 6.94 -5.80 -10.84
N LEU A 10 6.82 -5.84 -9.50
CA LEU A 10 6.43 -4.68 -8.68
C LEU A 10 7.48 -3.56 -8.70
N LEU A 11 8.77 -3.90 -8.68
CA LEU A 11 9.88 -2.95 -8.79
C LEU A 11 9.96 -2.30 -10.17
N LEU A 12 9.74 -3.07 -11.24
CA LEU A 12 9.70 -2.54 -12.60
C LEU A 12 8.46 -1.67 -12.83
N LEU A 13 7.32 -2.03 -12.25
CA LEU A 13 6.10 -1.21 -12.27
C LEU A 13 6.30 0.13 -11.55
N SER A 14 6.98 0.14 -10.40
CA SER A 14 7.25 1.39 -9.68
C SER A 14 8.23 2.29 -10.44
N GLN A 15 9.26 1.72 -11.09
CA GLN A 15 10.19 2.49 -11.92
C GLN A 15 9.57 3.01 -13.22
N ALA A 16 8.79 2.18 -13.92
CA ALA A 16 8.07 2.61 -15.12
C ALA A 16 7.04 3.72 -14.79
N PHE A 17 6.38 3.63 -13.63
CA PHE A 17 5.49 4.68 -13.15
C PHE A 17 6.24 5.96 -12.79
N LEU A 18 7.39 5.87 -12.11
CA LEU A 18 8.25 7.02 -11.79
C LEU A 18 8.69 7.76 -13.06
N GLN A 19 9.09 7.02 -14.08
CA GLN A 19 9.53 7.57 -15.35
C GLN A 19 8.38 8.25 -16.11
N ALA A 20 7.20 7.65 -16.14
CA ALA A 20 6.00 8.24 -16.74
C ALA A 20 5.50 9.48 -15.97
N TYR A 21 5.61 9.47 -14.63
CA TYR A 21 5.27 10.60 -13.77
C TYR A 21 6.19 11.80 -14.07
N GLU A 22 7.51 11.60 -14.12
CA GLU A 22 8.47 12.68 -14.42
C GLU A 22 8.30 13.26 -15.84
N GLU A 23 7.92 12.44 -16.83
CA GLU A 23 7.71 12.92 -18.21
C GLU A 23 6.39 13.68 -18.43
N HIS A 24 5.32 13.34 -17.71
CA HIS A 24 4.00 13.93 -17.92
C HIS A 24 3.66 15.10 -16.98
N HIS A 25 4.21 15.12 -15.77
CA HIS A 25 3.98 16.21 -14.80
C HIS A 25 4.35 17.62 -15.30
N PRO A 26 5.52 17.87 -15.94
CA PRO A 26 5.85 19.22 -16.39
C PRO A 26 4.92 19.70 -17.51
N LYS A 27 4.43 18.80 -18.37
CA LYS A 27 3.55 19.16 -19.49
C LYS A 27 2.12 19.45 -19.03
N ALA A 28 1.58 18.64 -18.12
CA ALA A 28 0.25 18.86 -17.56
C ALA A 28 0.19 20.15 -16.73
N PHE A 29 1.24 20.43 -15.94
CA PHE A 29 1.38 21.67 -15.18
C PHE A 29 1.47 22.91 -16.09
N ILE A 30 2.27 22.85 -17.16
CA ILE A 30 2.40 23.95 -18.13
C ILE A 30 1.07 24.20 -18.88
N ALA A 31 0.36 23.15 -19.31
CA ALA A 31 -0.93 23.28 -19.98
C ALA A 31 -2.01 23.91 -19.06
N GLN A 32 -2.03 23.53 -17.77
CA GLN A 32 -2.95 24.10 -16.79
C GLN A 32 -2.62 25.57 -16.47
N MET A 33 -1.33 25.94 -16.43
CA MET A 33 -0.87 27.33 -16.29
C MET A 33 -1.21 28.21 -17.51
N GLN A 34 -1.34 27.62 -18.70
CA GLN A 34 -1.61 28.32 -19.96
C GLN A 34 -3.10 28.50 -20.28
N GLY A 35 -4.01 27.97 -19.45
CA GLY A 35 -5.45 28.12 -19.66
C GLY A 35 -5.98 27.39 -20.91
N GLU A 36 -5.24 26.40 -21.43
CA GLU A 36 -5.69 25.60 -22.56
C GLU A 36 -6.84 24.68 -22.14
N TYR A 37 -8.02 24.89 -22.72
CA TYR A 37 -9.16 23.99 -22.61
C TYR A 37 -8.90 22.72 -23.42
N ILE A 38 -8.54 21.63 -22.74
CA ILE A 38 -8.41 20.29 -23.32
C ILE A 38 -9.79 19.61 -23.23
N PRO A 39 -10.39 19.14 -24.35
CA PRO A 39 -11.75 18.66 -24.37
C PRO A 39 -11.99 17.44 -23.45
N GLU A 40 -13.15 17.48 -22.80
CA GLU A 40 -13.56 16.80 -21.55
C GLU A 40 -13.80 15.27 -21.64
N LYS A 41 -12.97 14.52 -22.37
CA LYS A 41 -13.04 13.05 -22.37
C LYS A 41 -11.67 12.40 -22.35
N ASN A 42 -10.82 12.84 -21.41
CA ASN A 42 -9.53 12.23 -21.20
C ASN A 42 -9.68 11.03 -20.27
N TRP A 43 -9.22 9.87 -20.73
CA TRP A 43 -9.11 8.65 -19.92
C TRP A 43 -8.41 8.91 -18.58
N ALA A 44 -7.52 9.92 -18.53
CA ALA A 44 -6.85 10.41 -17.33
C ALA A 44 -7.84 10.90 -16.26
N ASP A 45 -8.90 11.64 -16.62
CA ASP A 45 -9.89 12.14 -15.66
C ASP A 45 -10.66 11.00 -15.02
N TRP A 46 -10.99 9.97 -15.80
CA TRP A 46 -11.63 8.76 -15.28
C TRP A 46 -10.72 7.97 -14.34
N VAL A 47 -9.44 7.84 -14.67
CA VAL A 47 -8.44 7.21 -13.81
C VAL A 47 -8.32 7.97 -12.48
N VAL A 48 -8.22 9.29 -12.50
CA VAL A 48 -8.18 10.13 -11.28
C VAL A 48 -9.46 9.99 -10.45
N LYS A 49 -10.64 9.99 -11.08
CA LYS A 49 -11.92 9.77 -10.38
C LYS A 49 -11.96 8.42 -9.67
N ILE A 50 -11.52 7.35 -10.33
CA ILE A 50 -11.41 6.03 -9.70
C ILE A 50 -10.39 6.06 -8.56
N GLY A 51 -9.28 6.80 -8.72
CA GLY A 51 -8.27 6.98 -7.69
C GLY A 51 -8.81 7.49 -6.35
N HIS A 52 -9.90 8.27 -6.34
CA HIS A 52 -10.52 8.77 -5.10
C HIS A 52 -11.02 7.64 -4.18
N PHE A 53 -11.29 6.45 -4.71
CA PHE A 53 -11.60 5.28 -3.88
C PHE A 53 -10.43 4.86 -2.97
N HIS A 54 -9.20 5.32 -3.23
CA HIS A 54 -8.05 5.09 -2.35
C HIS A 54 -8.35 5.44 -0.89
N HIS A 55 -9.02 6.58 -0.62
CA HIS A 55 -9.35 7.01 0.73
C HIS A 55 -10.25 6.03 1.48
N ILE A 56 -11.18 5.38 0.78
CA ILE A 56 -12.05 4.35 1.38
C ILE A 56 -11.27 3.04 1.53
N PHE A 57 -10.54 2.65 0.49
CA PHE A 57 -9.85 1.36 0.45
C PHE A 57 -8.72 1.26 1.46
N VAL A 58 -8.01 2.35 1.77
CA VAL A 58 -6.87 2.34 2.69
C VAL A 58 -7.23 1.85 4.10
N HIS A 59 -8.46 2.07 4.56
CA HIS A 59 -8.90 1.64 5.88
C HIS A 59 -8.93 0.12 6.03
N PHE A 60 -9.28 -0.62 4.97
CA PHE A 60 -9.42 -2.07 5.05
C PHE A 60 -8.07 -2.77 5.28
N PRO A 61 -7.01 -2.57 4.45
CA PRO A 61 -5.72 -3.17 4.72
C PRO A 61 -5.10 -2.73 6.03
N ILE A 62 -5.23 -1.46 6.43
CA ILE A 62 -4.70 -0.99 7.72
C ILE A 62 -5.36 -1.77 8.87
N ALA A 63 -6.69 -1.83 8.88
CA ALA A 63 -7.45 -2.51 9.92
C ALA A 63 -7.20 -4.02 9.91
N LEU A 64 -7.26 -4.67 8.76
CA LEU A 64 -7.08 -6.12 8.63
C LEU A 64 -5.67 -6.55 9.01
N LEU A 65 -4.63 -5.85 8.55
CA LEU A 65 -3.25 -6.19 8.89
C LEU A 65 -2.98 -6.00 10.39
N THR A 66 -3.50 -4.92 10.96
CA THR A 66 -3.42 -4.65 12.40
C THR A 66 -4.18 -5.71 13.21
N MET A 67 -5.38 -6.08 12.79
CA MET A 67 -6.15 -7.13 13.44
C MET A 67 -5.54 -8.52 13.26
N ALA A 68 -4.82 -8.79 12.16
CA ALA A 68 -4.07 -10.03 11.99
C ALA A 68 -2.96 -10.16 13.06
N VAL A 69 -2.26 -9.06 13.37
CA VAL A 69 -1.30 -9.03 14.49
C VAL A 69 -1.98 -9.32 15.82
N PHE A 70 -3.09 -8.63 16.11
CA PHE A 70 -3.84 -8.89 17.35
C PHE A 70 -4.34 -10.33 17.43
N ALA A 71 -4.81 -10.92 16.33
CA ALA A 71 -5.25 -12.29 16.28
C ALA A 71 -4.09 -13.29 16.53
N GLU A 72 -2.89 -13.04 16.00
CA GLU A 72 -1.71 -13.85 16.34
C GLU A 72 -1.30 -13.73 17.81
N ILE A 73 -1.39 -12.53 18.37
CA ILE A 73 -1.13 -12.29 19.79
C ILE A 73 -2.15 -13.04 20.66
N LEU A 74 -3.45 -12.95 20.34
CA LEU A 74 -4.51 -13.67 21.03
C LEU A 74 -4.37 -15.19 20.87
N PHE A 75 -3.97 -15.66 19.70
CA PHE A 75 -3.64 -17.08 19.50
C PHE A 75 -2.51 -17.52 20.44
N ALA A 76 -1.46 -16.72 20.62
CA ALA A 76 -0.35 -17.07 21.49
C ALA A 76 -0.79 -17.28 22.95
N TRP A 77 -1.77 -16.51 23.42
CA TRP A 77 -2.36 -16.63 24.75
C TRP A 77 -3.38 -17.76 24.87
N TYR A 78 -4.37 -17.81 23.98
CA TYR A 78 -5.53 -18.70 24.13
C TYR A 78 -5.36 -20.06 23.44
N ARG A 79 -4.46 -20.16 22.45
CA ARG A 79 -4.17 -21.38 21.69
C ARG A 79 -5.41 -22.01 21.03
N THR A 80 -6.39 -21.18 20.65
CA THR A 80 -7.62 -21.63 19.98
C THR A 80 -7.49 -21.49 18.46
N SER A 81 -8.00 -22.47 17.71
CA SER A 81 -8.04 -22.42 16.24
C SER A 81 -8.84 -21.23 15.69
N PHE A 82 -9.75 -20.67 16.48
CA PHE A 82 -10.50 -19.46 16.16
C PHE A 82 -9.58 -18.28 15.83
N PHE A 83 -8.64 -17.95 16.73
CA PHE A 83 -7.74 -16.81 16.52
C PHE A 83 -6.71 -17.07 15.41
N GLU A 84 -6.29 -18.31 15.24
CA GLU A 84 -5.44 -18.69 14.11
C GLU A 84 -6.15 -18.48 12.76
N ASN A 85 -7.38 -18.99 12.63
CA ASN A 85 -8.15 -18.85 11.40
C ASN A 85 -8.47 -17.38 11.12
N ALA A 86 -8.78 -16.59 12.16
CA ALA A 86 -8.98 -15.16 12.04
C ALA A 86 -7.72 -14.44 11.52
N ALA A 87 -6.55 -14.73 12.09
CA ALA A 87 -5.29 -14.15 11.65
C ALA A 87 -4.98 -14.46 10.17
N VAL A 88 -5.17 -15.73 9.76
CA VAL A 88 -4.96 -16.16 8.37
C VAL A 88 -5.94 -15.45 7.43
N PHE A 89 -7.23 -15.41 7.78
CA PHE A 89 -8.24 -14.72 6.98
C PHE A 89 -7.93 -13.24 6.79
N MET A 90 -7.57 -12.55 7.87
CA MET A 90 -7.24 -11.12 7.84
C MET A 90 -5.97 -10.86 7.02
N LEU A 91 -4.95 -11.71 7.14
CA LEU A 91 -3.71 -11.59 6.38
C LEU A 91 -3.93 -11.81 4.88
N ILE A 92 -4.70 -12.84 4.49
CA ILE A 92 -5.05 -13.09 3.08
C ILE A 92 -5.86 -11.92 2.52
N SER A 93 -6.86 -11.44 3.27
CA SER A 93 -7.68 -10.30 2.87
C SER A 93 -6.82 -9.04 2.70
N THR A 94 -5.86 -8.82 3.59
CA THR A 94 -4.87 -7.74 3.46
C THR A 94 -4.06 -7.91 2.17
N ALA A 95 -3.49 -9.09 1.93
CA ALA A 95 -2.67 -9.39 0.75
C ALA A 95 -3.41 -9.16 -0.58
N VAL A 96 -4.73 -9.35 -0.59
CA VAL A 96 -5.58 -9.06 -1.76
C VAL A 96 -5.90 -7.57 -1.90
N LEU A 97 -6.13 -6.86 -0.79
CA LEU A 97 -6.59 -5.47 -0.83
C LEU A 97 -5.46 -4.44 -0.92
N VAL A 98 -4.26 -4.71 -0.39
CA VAL A 98 -3.13 -3.76 -0.47
C VAL A 98 -2.71 -3.41 -1.91
N PRO A 99 -2.66 -4.34 -2.90
CA PRO A 99 -2.28 -3.98 -4.26
C PRO A 99 -3.35 -3.12 -4.92
N ILE A 100 -4.63 -3.44 -4.69
CA ILE A 100 -5.77 -2.63 -5.19
C ILE A 100 -5.66 -1.22 -4.62
N THR A 101 -5.45 -1.10 -3.32
CA THR A 101 -5.32 0.19 -2.63
C THR A 101 -4.14 1.01 -3.17
N ALA A 102 -2.99 0.37 -3.42
CA ALA A 102 -1.81 1.03 -3.98
C ALA A 102 -2.05 1.51 -5.42
N LEU A 103 -2.71 0.69 -6.26
CA LEU A 103 -3.08 1.09 -7.62
C LEU A 103 -4.04 2.29 -7.63
N LEU A 104 -5.02 2.31 -6.72
CA LEU A 104 -5.90 3.46 -6.55
C LEU A 104 -5.12 4.70 -6.10
N GLY A 105 -4.12 4.55 -5.22
CA GLY A 105 -3.25 5.64 -4.78
C GLY A 105 -2.41 6.21 -5.93
N PHE A 106 -1.85 5.35 -6.79
CA PHE A 106 -1.17 5.78 -8.00
C PHE A 106 -2.10 6.50 -8.97
N ALA A 107 -3.32 5.99 -9.18
CA ALA A 107 -4.33 6.63 -10.01
C ALA A 107 -4.73 8.01 -9.46
N LEU A 108 -4.89 8.14 -8.14
CA LEU A 108 -5.16 9.41 -7.49
C LEU A 108 -4.01 10.40 -7.67
N SER A 109 -2.76 9.94 -7.57
CA SER A 109 -1.58 10.81 -7.64
C SER A 109 -1.40 11.55 -8.96
N LEU A 110 -1.98 11.04 -10.06
CA LEU A 110 -1.93 11.69 -11.37
C LEU A 110 -2.59 13.07 -11.38
N GLY A 111 -3.53 13.31 -10.47
CA GLY A 111 -4.26 14.58 -10.35
C GLY A 111 -3.88 15.38 -9.10
N GLN A 112 -2.80 15.03 -8.39
CA GLN A 112 -2.40 15.70 -7.15
C GLN A 112 -1.07 16.41 -7.32
N PHE A 113 -0.96 17.60 -6.72
CA PHE A 113 0.28 18.35 -6.62
C PHE A 113 0.51 18.78 -5.18
N TYR A 114 1.67 18.41 -4.63
CA TYR A 114 2.08 18.76 -3.29
C TYR A 114 3.30 19.69 -3.35
N PRO A 115 3.17 20.96 -2.91
CA PRO A 115 4.28 21.90 -2.84
C PRO A 115 5.17 21.62 -1.62
N ASP A 116 6.44 22.03 -1.72
CA ASP A 116 7.40 22.12 -0.61
C ASP A 116 7.50 20.83 0.24
N THR A 117 7.43 20.95 1.58
CA THR A 117 7.62 19.84 2.52
C THR A 117 6.54 18.76 2.42
N LEU A 118 5.36 19.07 1.87
CA LEU A 118 4.32 18.07 1.60
C LEU A 118 4.73 17.13 0.46
N ASN A 119 5.62 17.58 -0.45
CA ASN A 119 6.15 16.72 -1.51
C ASN A 119 6.96 15.55 -0.92
N ASP A 120 7.84 15.83 0.04
CA ASP A 120 8.64 14.82 0.71
C ASP A 120 7.76 13.81 1.45
N VAL A 121 6.73 14.30 2.15
CA VAL A 121 5.72 13.44 2.82
C VAL A 121 5.02 12.53 1.80
N PHE A 122 4.64 13.07 0.64
CA PHE A 122 4.00 12.31 -0.43
C PHE A 122 4.94 11.23 -0.99
N VAL A 123 6.21 11.55 -1.22
CA VAL A 123 7.21 10.59 -1.69
C VAL A 123 7.39 9.44 -0.70
N TRP A 124 7.54 9.75 0.60
CA TRP A 124 7.66 8.72 1.64
C TRP A 124 6.39 7.88 1.79
N HIS A 125 5.21 8.51 1.76
CA HIS A 125 3.92 7.82 1.78
C HIS A 125 3.83 6.80 0.62
N ARG A 126 4.20 7.22 -0.58
CA ARG A 126 4.20 6.36 -1.78
C ARG A 126 5.15 5.17 -1.63
N TYR A 127 6.38 5.41 -1.19
CA TYR A 127 7.35 4.31 -0.99
C TYR A 127 6.89 3.33 0.08
N PHE A 128 6.39 3.80 1.23
CA PHE A 128 5.88 2.93 2.28
C PHE A 128 4.61 2.18 1.86
N GLY A 129 3.77 2.77 1.00
CA GLY A 129 2.65 2.07 0.36
C GLY A 129 3.12 0.87 -0.47
N VAL A 130 4.14 1.03 -1.31
CA VAL A 130 4.72 -0.07 -2.10
C VAL A 130 5.39 -1.11 -1.21
N VAL A 131 6.14 -0.68 -0.19
CA VAL A 131 6.76 -1.59 0.77
C VAL A 131 5.70 -2.40 1.53
N THR A 132 4.58 -1.79 1.90
CA THR A 132 3.44 -2.48 2.54
C THR A 132 2.89 -3.58 1.64
N VAL A 133 2.73 -3.33 0.33
CA VAL A 133 2.30 -4.35 -0.63
C VAL A 133 3.27 -5.55 -0.63
N ILE A 134 4.56 -5.27 -0.74
CA ILE A 134 5.60 -6.30 -0.77
C ILE A 134 5.59 -7.12 0.52
N LEU A 135 5.58 -6.45 1.68
CA LEU A 135 5.62 -7.09 2.99
C LEU A 135 4.37 -7.92 3.26
N ALA A 136 3.17 -7.41 2.95
CA ALA A 136 1.92 -8.16 3.16
C ALA A 136 1.84 -9.41 2.27
N LEU A 137 2.22 -9.31 0.99
CA LEU A 137 2.30 -10.46 0.10
C LEU A 137 3.33 -11.48 0.59
N TRP A 138 4.48 -10.99 1.08
CA TRP A 138 5.53 -11.86 1.62
C TRP A 138 5.11 -12.53 2.93
N ALA A 139 4.47 -11.81 3.85
CA ALA A 139 3.93 -12.36 5.09
C ALA A 139 2.88 -13.44 4.80
N CYS A 140 1.96 -13.19 3.85
CA CYS A 140 0.99 -14.18 3.40
C CYS A 140 1.67 -15.41 2.79
N HIS A 141 2.71 -15.21 1.98
CA HIS A 141 3.49 -16.30 1.41
C HIS A 141 4.19 -17.14 2.49
N LEU A 142 4.86 -16.50 3.43
CA LEU A 142 5.53 -17.16 4.54
C LEU A 142 4.54 -17.96 5.38
N ARG A 143 3.37 -17.41 5.68
CA ARG A 143 2.33 -18.12 6.43
C ARG A 143 1.79 -19.35 5.69
N ASN A 144 1.65 -19.27 4.36
CA ASN A 144 1.21 -20.41 3.57
C ASN A 144 2.30 -21.48 3.43
N GLN A 145 3.57 -21.10 3.35
CA GLN A 145 4.69 -22.04 3.18
C GLN A 145 5.09 -22.72 4.49
N TYR A 146 5.09 -21.96 5.57
CA TYR A 146 5.53 -22.41 6.88
C TYR A 146 4.30 -22.54 7.77
N GLY A 147 3.78 -23.76 7.84
CA GLY A 147 2.86 -24.15 8.92
C GLY A 147 3.52 -23.95 10.29
N ARG A 148 2.71 -24.03 11.36
CA ARG A 148 3.19 -23.74 12.73
C ARG A 148 4.29 -24.71 13.24
N ASP A 149 4.56 -25.80 12.54
CA ASP A 149 5.58 -26.81 12.89
C ASP A 149 7.03 -26.35 12.55
N SER A 150 7.20 -25.36 11.69
CA SER A 150 8.54 -24.87 11.30
C SER A 150 8.98 -23.70 12.18
N SER A 151 9.81 -23.95 13.19
CA SER A 151 10.28 -22.91 14.12
C SER A 151 10.99 -21.73 13.42
N LYS A 152 11.87 -22.02 12.45
CA LYS A 152 12.58 -20.99 11.67
C LYS A 152 11.66 -20.24 10.71
N GLY A 153 10.74 -20.96 10.04
CA GLY A 153 9.77 -20.35 9.13
C GLY A 153 8.79 -19.42 9.84
N LEU A 154 8.36 -19.82 11.03
CA LEU A 154 7.45 -19.05 11.87
C LEU A 154 8.11 -17.78 12.43
N CYS A 155 9.40 -17.84 12.79
CA CYS A 155 10.17 -16.65 13.17
C CYS A 155 10.21 -15.62 12.03
N SER A 156 10.57 -16.05 10.81
CA SER A 156 10.57 -15.18 9.63
C SER A 156 9.19 -14.58 9.35
N TYR A 157 8.12 -15.37 9.52
CA TYR A 157 6.74 -14.89 9.39
C TYR A 157 6.43 -13.77 10.40
N TYR A 158 6.69 -13.97 11.70
CA TYR A 158 6.39 -12.96 12.71
C TYR A 158 7.22 -11.68 12.55
N ILE A 159 8.50 -11.80 12.18
CA ILE A 159 9.33 -10.64 11.87
C ILE A 159 8.71 -9.86 10.70
N CYS A 160 8.35 -10.55 9.61
CA CYS A 160 7.72 -9.92 8.46
C CYS A 160 6.38 -9.28 8.80
N LEU A 161 5.54 -9.94 9.60
CA LEU A 161 4.26 -9.42 10.05
C LEU A 161 4.42 -8.16 10.90
N PHE A 162 5.39 -8.16 11.82
CA PHE A 162 5.71 -6.99 12.65
C PHE A 162 6.14 -5.78 11.81
N PHE A 163 7.06 -5.97 10.86
CA PHE A 163 7.45 -4.89 9.96
C PHE A 163 6.29 -4.44 9.06
N SER A 164 5.44 -5.36 8.59
CA SER A 164 4.24 -5.02 7.82
C SER A 164 3.34 -4.09 8.63
N PHE A 165 3.11 -4.42 9.90
CA PHE A 165 2.32 -3.62 10.83
C PHE A 165 2.91 -2.22 11.07
N LEU A 166 4.23 -2.12 11.28
CA LEU A 166 4.86 -0.81 11.46
C LEU A 166 4.74 0.05 10.19
N VAL A 167 5.10 -0.51 9.03
CA VAL A 167 5.12 0.26 7.77
C VAL A 167 3.71 0.67 7.34
N VAL A 168 2.69 -0.18 7.50
CA VAL A 168 1.31 0.19 7.12
C VAL A 168 0.76 1.32 7.97
N ASN A 169 1.08 1.34 9.28
CA ASN A 169 0.63 2.40 10.18
C ASN A 169 1.40 3.70 9.94
N LEU A 170 2.70 3.64 9.65
CA LEU A 170 3.48 4.81 9.20
C LEU A 170 2.94 5.37 7.87
N THR A 171 2.59 4.49 6.92
CA THR A 171 1.97 4.90 5.65
C THR A 171 0.66 5.64 5.90
N GLY A 172 -0.19 5.12 6.79
CA GLY A 172 -1.44 5.77 7.20
C GLY A 172 -1.22 7.12 7.87
N LEU A 173 -0.23 7.23 8.76
CA LEU A 173 0.15 8.49 9.40
C LEU A 173 0.55 9.55 8.35
N LEU A 174 1.42 9.20 7.40
CA LEU A 174 1.82 10.12 6.33
C LEU A 174 0.63 10.47 5.43
N GLY A 175 -0.25 9.51 5.15
CA GLY A 175 -1.48 9.75 4.37
C GLY A 175 -2.41 10.76 5.03
N ASN A 176 -2.55 10.69 6.36
CA ASN A 176 -3.31 11.67 7.13
C ASN A 176 -2.66 13.07 7.11
N THR A 177 -1.32 13.15 7.14
CA THR A 177 -0.60 14.41 6.99
C THR A 177 -0.84 15.05 5.61
N LEU A 178 -0.99 14.25 4.55
CA LEU A 178 -1.29 14.78 3.21
C LEU A 178 -2.69 15.37 3.10
N THR A 179 -3.68 14.86 3.85
CA THR A 179 -5.07 15.32 3.78
C THR A 179 -5.35 16.49 4.72
N LEU A 180 -4.74 16.50 5.92
CA LEU A 180 -4.99 17.52 6.93
C LEU A 180 -3.88 18.59 7.02
N GLY A 181 -2.72 18.35 6.42
CA GLY A 181 -1.52 19.16 6.61
C GLY A 181 -0.87 18.94 7.99
N TRP A 182 0.23 19.66 8.24
CA TRP A 182 0.86 19.71 9.55
C TRP A 182 0.13 20.72 10.43
N ASN A 183 -0.92 20.29 11.14
CA ASN A 183 -1.60 21.13 12.14
C ASN A 183 -1.13 20.79 13.58
N LEU A 184 0.17 20.54 13.77
CA LEU A 184 0.80 20.33 15.08
C LEU A 184 1.82 21.42 15.36
#